data_AF-R7N3W7-F1
#
_entry.id   AF-R7N3W7-F1
#
_cell.length_a   1.000
_cell.length_b   1.000
_cell.length_c   1.000
_cell.angle_alpha   90.00
_cell.angle_beta   90.00
_cell.angle_gamma   90.00
#
_symmetry.space_group_name_H-M   'P 1'
#
loop_
_entity.id
_entity.type
_entity.pdbx_description
1 polymer ?
#
loop_
_entity_poly.entity_id
_entity_poly.type
_entity_poly.pdbx_seq_one_letter_code
_entity_poly.pdbx_strand_id
1 'polypeptide(L)'
;MCALQSCYAAVGITKHHGKYEVLMLDKKEDGILDMTEGTVVESHQMDFRLEADFCNMKDEARCYYRVNKGDWLPIGTVHKLYFKLDHFTGCRFGLFCYAAEETGGSACFRDFKYYDVDEIS
;
A
#
# COMPACT_ATOMS: atom_id res chain seq x y z
N MET A 1 -2.11 -1.77 -3.32
CA MET A 1 -3.12 -1.61 -2.26
C MET A 1 -2.79 -0.37 -1.44
N CYS A 2 -3.78 0.41 -1.01
CA CYS A 2 -3.56 1.63 -0.25
C CYS A 2 -4.50 1.78 0.95
N ALA A 3 -4.06 2.56 1.93
CA ALA A 3 -4.87 3.19 2.97
C ALA A 3 -5.21 4.59 2.46
N LEU A 4 -6.38 4.72 1.85
CA LEU A 4 -6.78 5.90 1.11
C LEU A 4 -7.43 6.95 2.02
N GLN A 5 -6.75 8.09 2.17
CA GLN A 5 -7.30 9.38 2.57
C GLN A 5 -6.61 10.50 1.77
N SER A 6 -6.77 11.77 2.17
CA SER A 6 -6.06 12.91 1.57
C SER A 6 -4.54 12.74 1.63
N CYS A 7 -4.08 12.21 2.76
CA CYS A 7 -2.76 11.62 2.99
C CYS A 7 -2.93 10.09 2.92
N TYR A 8 -2.00 9.40 2.28
CA TYR A 8 -2.17 7.96 2.05
C TYR A 8 -0.85 7.22 2.09
N ALA A 9 -0.92 5.96 2.49
CA ALA A 9 0.11 4.97 2.23
C ALA A 9 -0.37 4.01 1.14
N ALA A 10 0.51 3.67 0.21
CA ALA A 10 0.23 2.70 -0.83
C ALA A 10 1.41 1.76 -1.00
N VAL A 11 1.16 0.46 -1.08
CA VAL A 11 2.15 -0.57 -1.41
C VAL A 11 1.77 -1.23 -2.72
N GLY A 12 2.77 -1.51 -3.55
CA GLY A 12 2.53 -2.09 -4.86
C GLY A 12 3.80 -2.59 -5.52
N ILE A 13 3.64 -2.97 -6.78
CA ILE A 13 4.72 -3.32 -7.69
C ILE A 13 4.71 -2.30 -8.84
N THR A 14 5.88 -1.84 -9.25
CA THR A 14 6.06 -1.04 -10.45
C THR A 14 6.84 -1.83 -11.50
N LYS A 15 6.72 -1.41 -12.77
CA LYS A 15 7.54 -1.92 -13.86
C LYS A 15 8.38 -0.77 -14.40
N HIS A 16 9.70 -0.89 -14.29
CA HIS A 16 10.65 0.13 -14.76
C HIS A 16 11.80 -0.56 -15.50
N HIS A 17 12.14 -0.08 -16.70
CA HIS A 17 13.14 -0.71 -17.59
C HIS A 17 13.03 -2.24 -17.74
N GLY A 18 11.79 -2.74 -17.82
CA GLY A 18 11.51 -4.18 -17.97
C GLY A 18 11.66 -5.01 -16.70
N LYS A 19 12.08 -4.42 -15.57
CA LYS A 19 12.17 -5.06 -14.26
C LYS A 19 10.94 -4.72 -13.42
N TYR A 20 10.60 -5.63 -12.52
CA TYR A 20 9.55 -5.41 -11.54
C TYR A 20 10.16 -5.11 -10.18
N GLU A 21 9.63 -4.10 -9.51
CA GLU A 21 10.17 -3.62 -8.23
C GLU A 21 9.03 -3.37 -7.26
N VAL A 22 9.19 -3.80 -6.01
CA VAL A 22 8.24 -3.48 -4.95
C VAL A 22 8.46 -2.04 -4.52
N LEU A 23 7.39 -1.31 -4.26
CA LEU A 23 7.48 0.04 -3.73
C LEU A 23 6.43 0.31 -2.65
N MET A 24 6.71 1.33 -1.85
CA MET A 24 5.76 1.99 -0.99
C MET A 24 5.73 3.50 -1.32
N LEU A 25 4.53 4.04 -1.49
CA LEU A 25 4.28 5.47 -1.60
C LEU A 25 3.73 5.97 -0.26
N ASP A 26 4.24 7.11 0.19
CA ASP A 26 3.87 7.77 1.43
C ASP A 26 3.54 9.24 1.14
N LYS A 27 2.25 9.56 1.03
CA LYS A 27 1.78 10.94 0.87
C LYS A 27 1.52 11.55 2.23
N LYS A 28 2.45 12.38 2.70
CA LYS A 28 2.45 12.99 4.03
C LYS A 28 1.51 14.18 4.15
N GLU A 29 1.40 14.70 5.37
CA GLU A 29 0.52 15.83 5.70
C GLU A 29 0.91 17.12 4.97
N ASP A 30 2.21 17.34 4.78
CA ASP A 30 2.80 18.46 4.03
C ASP A 30 2.58 18.38 2.51
N GLY A 31 2.00 17.27 2.03
CA GLY A 31 1.72 17.02 0.63
C GLY A 31 2.88 16.39 -0.14
N ILE A 32 4.03 16.16 0.50
CA ILE A 32 5.16 15.46 -0.10
C ILE A 32 4.79 13.99 -0.30
N LEU A 33 5.07 13.48 -1.50
CA LEU A 33 4.94 12.08 -1.85
C LEU A 33 6.34 11.45 -1.82
N ASP A 34 6.63 10.74 -0.74
CA ASP A 34 7.85 9.95 -0.64
C ASP A 34 7.64 8.59 -1.30
N MET A 35 8.69 8.07 -1.92
CA MET A 35 8.73 6.73 -2.48
C MET A 35 9.86 5.95 -1.83
N THR A 36 9.52 4.79 -1.27
CA THR A 36 10.51 3.81 -0.81
C THR A 36 10.54 2.66 -1.81
N GLU A 37 11.69 2.49 -2.46
CA GLU A 37 11.96 1.32 -3.30
C GLU A 37 12.33 0.13 -2.41
N GLY A 38 11.75 -1.03 -2.72
CA GLY A 38 12.03 -2.30 -2.09
C GLY A 38 12.97 -3.15 -2.95
N THR A 39 12.69 -4.45 -2.98
CA THR A 39 13.50 -5.42 -3.71
C THR A 39 13.00 -5.59 -5.15
N VAL A 40 13.95 -5.78 -6.09
CA VAL A 40 13.65 -6.23 -7.45
C VAL A 40 13.10 -7.66 -7.39
N VAL A 41 11.98 -7.91 -8.05
CA VAL A 41 11.32 -9.21 -8.05
C VAL A 41 11.26 -9.80 -9.45
N GLU A 42 11.53 -11.10 -9.53
CA GLU A 42 11.49 -11.85 -10.80
C GLU A 42 10.04 -12.15 -11.25
N SER A 43 9.07 -12.00 -10.34
CA SER A 43 7.65 -12.30 -10.58
C SER A 43 6.81 -11.03 -10.52
N HIS A 44 5.84 -10.95 -11.42
CA HIS A 44 4.79 -9.91 -11.42
C HIS A 44 3.60 -10.29 -10.53
N GLN A 45 3.59 -11.51 -9.98
CA GLN A 45 2.58 -11.95 -9.02
C GLN A 45 3.08 -11.74 -7.60
N MET A 46 2.36 -10.91 -6.84
CA MET A 46 2.73 -10.47 -5.51
C MET A 46 1.51 -10.48 -4.59
N ASP A 47 1.75 -10.73 -3.31
CA ASP A 47 0.76 -10.51 -2.26
C ASP A 47 1.14 -9.26 -1.46
N PHE A 48 0.15 -8.45 -1.14
CA PHE A 48 0.30 -7.23 -0.35
C PHE A 48 -0.59 -7.30 0.88
N ARG A 49 -0.09 -6.75 1.99
CA ARG A 49 -0.85 -6.58 3.22
C ARG A 49 -0.72 -5.14 3.70
N LEU A 50 -1.83 -4.59 4.17
CA LEU A 50 -1.86 -3.30 4.83
C LEU A 50 -2.58 -3.49 6.16
N GLU A 51 -1.94 -3.04 7.23
CA GLU A 51 -2.48 -3.05 8.58
C GLU A 51 -2.78 -1.61 8.97
N ALA A 52 -4.02 -1.36 9.42
CA ALA A 52 -4.42 -0.06 9.95
C ALA A 52 -4.76 -0.22 11.43
N ASP A 53 -4.05 0.52 12.28
CA ASP A 53 -4.19 0.49 13.74
C ASP A 53 -4.83 1.80 14.21
N PHE A 54 -6.10 1.70 14.61
CA PHE A 54 -6.89 2.81 15.14
C PHE A 54 -7.04 2.75 16.66
N CYS A 55 -6.48 1.73 17.32
CA CYS A 55 -6.62 1.54 18.75
C CYS A 55 -5.97 2.72 19.50
N ASN A 56 -6.65 3.25 20.51
CA ASN A 56 -6.15 4.35 21.34
C ASN A 56 -5.68 5.58 20.52
N MET A 57 -6.36 5.89 19.40
CA MET A 57 -6.03 7.01 18.50
C MET A 57 -4.62 6.92 17.90
N LYS A 58 -4.11 5.70 17.75
CA LYS A 58 -2.80 5.49 17.14
C LYS A 58 -2.79 5.87 15.67
N ASP A 59 -3.88 5.65 14.94
CA ASP A 59 -4.11 6.12 13.57
C ASP A 59 -2.89 5.91 12.66
N GLU A 60 -2.45 4.65 12.53
CA GLU A 60 -1.24 4.30 11.77
C GLU A 60 -1.52 3.22 10.73
N ALA A 61 -0.90 3.36 9.55
CA ALA A 61 -0.90 2.35 8.51
C ALA A 61 0.51 1.75 8.32
N ARG A 62 0.59 0.43 8.20
CA ARG A 62 1.83 -0.32 7.91
C ARG A 62 1.66 -1.13 6.64
N CYS A 63 2.68 -1.07 5.78
CA CYS A 63 2.70 -1.74 4.49
C CYS A 63 3.63 -2.96 4.53
N TYR A 64 3.15 -4.06 3.99
CA TYR A 64 3.91 -5.29 3.84
C TYR A 64 3.70 -5.90 2.47
N TYR A 65 4.66 -6.71 2.05
CA TYR A 65 4.59 -7.52 0.85
C TYR A 65 5.17 -8.89 1.14
N ARG A 66 4.85 -9.87 0.30
CA ARG A 66 5.58 -11.14 0.26
C ARG A 66 5.73 -11.63 -1.16
N VAL A 67 6.83 -12.33 -1.40
CA VAL A 67 7.17 -12.92 -2.70
C VAL A 67 6.95 -14.42 -2.61
N ASN A 68 6.27 -15.02 -3.59
CA ASN A 68 6.10 -16.48 -3.72
C ASN A 68 5.60 -17.20 -2.45
N LYS A 69 4.64 -16.60 -1.71
CA LYS A 69 4.10 -17.11 -0.44
C LYS A 69 5.15 -17.29 0.68
N GLY A 70 6.28 -16.60 0.58
CA GLY A 70 7.26 -16.51 1.67
C GLY A 70 6.76 -15.64 2.83
N ASP A 71 7.70 -15.18 3.65
CA ASP A 71 7.40 -14.34 4.81
C ASP A 71 6.88 -12.96 4.41
N TRP A 72 6.03 -12.38 5.26
CA TRP A 72 5.62 -10.99 5.14
C TRP A 72 6.78 -10.08 5.54
N LEU A 73 7.23 -9.26 4.59
CA LEU A 73 8.30 -8.29 4.77
C LEU A 73 7.71 -6.88 4.85
N PRO A 74 8.10 -6.07 5.84
CA PRO A 74 7.69 -4.67 5.91
C PRO A 74 8.35 -3.86 4.79
N ILE A 75 7.71 -2.77 4.37
CA ILE A 75 8.28 -1.82 3.42
C ILE A 75 7.89 -0.39 3.78
N GLY A 76 8.86 0.53 3.64
CA GLY A 76 8.67 1.93 3.95
C GLY A 76 8.59 2.20 5.44
N THR A 77 8.10 3.40 5.77
CA THR A 77 7.89 3.83 7.15
C THR A 77 6.46 3.59 7.60
N VAL A 78 6.21 3.72 8.90
CA VAL A 78 4.86 3.73 9.44
C VAL A 78 4.19 5.04 9.05
N HIS A 79 3.07 4.96 8.33
CA HIS A 79 2.35 6.13 7.88
C HIS A 79 1.34 6.58 8.94
N LYS A 80 1.39 7.85 9.35
CA LYS A 80 0.36 8.44 10.21
C LYS A 80 -0.86 8.82 9.38
N LEU A 81 -2.03 8.35 9.78
CA LEU A 81 -3.31 8.66 9.14
C LEU A 81 -3.84 10.01 9.64
N TYR A 82 -4.32 10.83 8.70
CA TYR A 82 -4.83 12.17 8.97
C TYR A 82 -6.26 12.31 8.45
N PHE A 83 -7.21 12.49 9.36
CA PHE A 83 -8.57 12.89 8.98
C PHE A 83 -8.61 14.38 8.65
N LYS A 84 -8.56 14.70 7.36
CA LYS A 84 -8.69 16.06 6.83
C LYS A 84 -10.09 16.28 6.24
N LEU A 85 -10.54 17.54 6.28
CA LEU A 85 -11.87 17.94 5.80
C LEU A 85 -11.97 18.06 4.27
N ASP A 86 -10.83 18.01 3.56
CA ASP A 86 -10.75 18.09 2.09
C ASP A 86 -11.26 16.81 1.40
N HIS A 87 -11.02 15.64 1.99
CA HIS A 87 -11.61 14.37 1.53
C HIS A 87 -12.85 13.99 2.33
N PHE A 88 -12.99 14.48 3.57
CA PHE A 88 -14.15 14.32 4.46
C PHE A 88 -14.65 12.86 4.60
N THR A 89 -13.73 11.89 4.49
CA THR A 89 -14.03 10.47 4.66
C THR A 89 -12.93 9.80 5.49
N GLY A 90 -13.32 8.79 6.28
CA GLY A 90 -12.38 7.95 7.02
C GLY A 90 -11.49 7.12 6.08
N CYS A 91 -10.46 6.49 6.65
CA CYS A 91 -9.54 5.65 5.90
C CYS A 91 -10.23 4.45 5.27
N ARG A 92 -9.93 4.18 4.00
CA ARG A 92 -10.46 3.04 3.23
C ARG A 92 -9.33 2.23 2.61
N PHE A 93 -9.47 0.91 2.58
CA PHE A 93 -8.60 0.07 1.78
C PHE A 93 -8.94 0.21 0.30
N GLY A 94 -7.93 0.45 -0.53
CA GLY A 94 -8.09 0.61 -1.98
C GLY A 94 -7.16 -0.30 -2.77
N LEU A 95 -7.66 -0.84 -3.89
CA LEU A 95 -6.85 -1.49 -4.92
C LEU A 95 -6.72 -0.52 -6.09
N PHE A 96 -5.51 -0.38 -6.64
CA PHE A 96 -5.22 0.63 -7.65
C PHE A 96 -4.28 0.09 -8.72
N CYS A 97 -4.45 0.60 -9.94
CA CYS A 97 -3.56 0.40 -11.08
C CYS A 97 -3.58 1.68 -11.90
N TYR A 98 -2.41 2.27 -12.17
CA TYR A 98 -2.28 3.46 -13.00
C TYR A 98 -0.98 3.39 -13.80
N ALA A 99 -0.89 4.22 -14.84
CA ALA A 99 0.31 4.38 -15.66
C ALA A 99 0.93 5.76 -15.41
N ALA A 100 2.26 5.81 -15.24
CA ALA A 100 3.00 7.06 -15.14
C ALA A 100 3.52 7.54 -16.51
N GLU A 101 3.81 6.61 -17.42
CA GLU A 101 4.40 6.90 -18.74
C GLU A 101 3.48 6.45 -19.88
N GLU A 102 3.26 5.13 -20.02
CA GLU A 102 2.51 4.54 -21.12
C GLU A 102 1.23 3.84 -20.65
N THR A 103 0.11 4.16 -21.28
CA THR A 103 -1.20 3.55 -20.99
C THR A 103 -1.36 2.20 -21.69
N GLY A 104 -2.34 1.39 -21.26
CA GLY A 104 -2.63 0.06 -21.82
C GLY A 104 -2.20 -1.12 -20.94
N GLY A 105 -1.45 -0.85 -19.86
CA GLY A 105 -1.20 -1.83 -18.81
C GLY A 105 -2.47 -2.20 -18.04
N SER A 106 -2.46 -3.38 -17.41
CA SER A 106 -3.57 -3.85 -16.56
C SER A 106 -3.02 -4.62 -15.36
N ALA A 107 -3.83 -4.71 -14.30
CA ALA A 107 -3.56 -5.50 -13.12
C ALA A 107 -4.78 -6.38 -12.80
N CYS A 108 -4.53 -7.61 -12.34
CA CYS A 108 -5.56 -8.52 -11.87
C CYS A 108 -5.45 -8.67 -10.36
N PHE A 109 -6.52 -8.35 -9.65
CA PHE A 109 -6.60 -8.52 -8.20
C PHE A 109 -7.46 -9.75 -7.88
N ARG A 110 -7.01 -10.57 -6.94
CA ARG A 110 -7.70 -11.77 -6.46
C ARG A 110 -7.49 -11.92 -4.96
N ASP A 111 -8.34 -12.72 -4.33
CA ASP A 111 -8.21 -13.12 -2.92
C ASP A 111 -8.08 -11.95 -1.92
N PHE A 112 -8.81 -10.85 -2.16
CA PHE A 112 -8.88 -9.77 -1.19
C PHE A 112 -9.56 -10.25 0.09
N LYS A 113 -8.80 -10.23 1.17
CA LYS A 113 -9.23 -10.68 2.50
C LYS A 113 -9.12 -9.53 3.47
N TYR A 114 -10.22 -9.30 4.19
CA TYR A 114 -10.33 -8.28 5.21
C TYR A 114 -10.61 -8.99 6.53
N TYR A 115 -9.85 -8.65 7.56
CA TYR A 115 -9.95 -9.22 8.88
C TYR A 115 -9.96 -8.08 9.89
N ASP A 116 -10.82 -8.17 10.88
CA ASP A 116 -10.57 -7.49 12.14
C ASP A 116 -9.48 -8.26 12.89
N VAL A 117 -8.55 -7.56 13.54
CA VAL A 117 -7.45 -8.18 14.28
C VAL A 117 -8.00 -9.01 15.44
N ASP A 118 -9.18 -8.65 15.96
CA ASP A 118 -9.88 -9.38 17.01
C ASP A 118 -10.61 -10.65 16.51
N GLU A 119 -10.69 -10.89 15.20
CA GLU A 119 -11.36 -12.06 14.60
C GLU A 119 -10.40 -13.21 14.21
N ILE A 120 -9.09 -13.07 14.46
CA ILE A 120 -8.06 -14.08 14.15
C ILE A 120 -7.70 -14.94 15.39
N SER A 121 -8.56 -14.98 16.43
CA SER A 121 -8.38 -15.81 17.63
C SER A 121 -8.74 -17.28 17.42
#